data_AF-A0A5C5RXA9-F1
#
_entry.id   AF-A0A5C5RXA9-F1
#
_cell.length_a   1.000
_cell.length_b   1.000
_cell.length_c   1.000
_cell.angle_alpha   90.00
_cell.angle_beta   90.00
_cell.angle_gamma   90.00
#
_symmetry.space_group_name_H-M   'P 1'
#
loop_
_entity.id
_entity.type
_entity.pdbx_description
1 polymer ?
#
loop_
_entity_poly.entity_id
_entity_poly.type
_entity_poly.pdbx_seq_one_letter_code
_entity_poly.pdbx_strand_id
1 'polypeptide(L)'
;MDDAATVAQISARDFAEVRKAVEALDYLGFDMTDEKATFNTLRRFLADVAGAATFRADKLDVKQVLREASEPDPARVRAVGDRIVGVHLRELRDSLAEHGDEAVAEIDRRRDALRDRYNELRPVAAHLSAEDAIGTGLVDEYREYKSLLGAWKAVQSAERALLNVRAIPSEGGAHAKLSHRQWRIGHLAWARKTGRIELDIEDGSGRELYEAAAQSTVTEPEVSGQFDPFDTRNTGGGIPGPQAAPEKVVLGHNL
;
A
#
# COMPACT_ATOMS: atom_id res chain seq x y z
N MET A 1 -0.71 5.56 28.38
CA MET A 1 -0.68 6.34 27.12
C MET A 1 -2.08 6.86 26.91
N ASP A 2 -2.22 8.13 26.53
CA ASP A 2 -3.51 8.81 26.45
C ASP A 2 -4.23 8.43 25.15
N ASP A 3 -5.38 7.76 25.25
CA ASP A 3 -6.12 7.18 24.12
C ASP A 3 -6.52 8.25 23.09
N ALA A 4 -6.75 9.49 23.54
CA ALA A 4 -7.09 10.62 22.68
C ALA A 4 -5.94 11.06 21.76
N ALA A 5 -4.69 11.02 22.23
CA ALA A 5 -3.52 11.36 21.42
C ALA A 5 -3.22 10.29 20.35
N THR A 6 -3.52 9.03 20.67
CA THR A 6 -3.38 7.89 19.75
C THR A 6 -4.44 7.95 18.65
N VAL A 7 -5.70 8.25 19.00
CA VAL A 7 -6.81 8.40 18.05
C VAL A 7 -6.58 9.57 17.09
N ALA A 8 -6.11 10.73 17.57
CA ALA A 8 -5.85 11.89 16.72
C ALA A 8 -4.74 11.65 15.67
N GLN A 9 -3.69 10.90 16.02
CA GLN A 9 -2.63 10.53 15.08
C GLN A 9 -3.11 9.50 14.03
N ILE A 10 -3.98 8.57 14.44
CA ILE A 10 -4.59 7.58 13.55
C ILE A 10 -5.50 8.27 12.53
N SER A 11 -6.36 9.19 12.97
CA SER A 11 -7.27 9.94 12.10
C SER A 11 -6.54 10.76 11.03
N ALA A 12 -5.43 11.42 11.37
CA ALA A 12 -4.64 12.20 10.41
C ALA A 12 -3.92 11.32 9.38
N ARG A 13 -3.42 10.16 9.80
CA ARG A 13 -2.79 9.18 8.90
C ARG A 13 -3.81 8.55 7.96
N ASP A 14 -4.96 8.14 8.47
CA ASP A 14 -6.05 7.58 7.68
C ASP A 14 -6.56 8.57 6.63
N PHE A 15 -6.64 9.86 6.99
CA PHE A 15 -7.01 10.92 6.07
C PHE A 15 -6.02 11.08 4.90
N ALA A 16 -4.71 11.03 5.20
CA ALA A 16 -3.68 11.13 4.17
C ALA A 16 -3.69 9.94 3.21
N GLU A 17 -3.95 8.73 3.71
CA GLU A 17 -4.04 7.52 2.87
C GLU A 17 -5.29 7.55 1.98
N VAL A 18 -6.44 7.99 2.49
CA VAL A 18 -7.67 8.15 1.69
C VAL A 18 -7.48 9.20 0.59
N ARG A 19 -6.79 10.31 0.88
CA ARG A 19 -6.44 11.30 -0.15
C ARG A 19 -5.65 10.70 -1.30
N LYS A 20 -4.61 9.93 -0.98
CA LYS A 20 -3.76 9.29 -1.98
C LYS A 20 -4.56 8.29 -2.81
N ALA A 21 -5.53 7.60 -2.22
CA ALA A 21 -6.41 6.69 -2.93
C ALA A 21 -7.35 7.42 -3.91
N VAL A 22 -7.93 8.54 -3.50
CA VAL A 22 -8.73 9.43 -4.38
C VAL A 22 -7.87 9.94 -5.55
N GLU A 23 -6.66 10.43 -5.27
CA GLU A 23 -5.72 10.91 -6.30
C GLU A 23 -5.25 9.76 -7.21
N ALA A 24 -5.16 8.53 -6.70
CA ALA A 24 -4.82 7.35 -7.48
C ALA A 24 -5.94 6.96 -8.47
N LEU A 25 -7.20 6.93 -8.04
CA LEU A 25 -8.33 6.66 -8.94
C LEU A 25 -8.46 7.75 -10.02
N ASP A 26 -8.29 9.02 -9.65
CA ASP A 26 -8.26 10.13 -10.63
C ASP A 26 -7.12 9.97 -11.66
N TYR A 27 -5.92 9.61 -11.20
CA TYR A 27 -4.79 9.29 -12.09
C TYR A 27 -5.10 8.11 -13.02
N LEU A 28 -5.87 7.11 -12.55
CA LEU A 28 -6.32 5.97 -13.33
C LEU A 28 -7.45 6.32 -14.31
N GLY A 29 -8.03 7.52 -14.21
CA GLY A 29 -9.03 8.03 -15.15
C GLY A 29 -10.48 7.93 -14.66
N PHE A 30 -10.70 7.60 -13.38
CA PHE A 30 -12.03 7.58 -12.77
C PHE A 30 -12.46 9.00 -12.38
N ASP A 31 -13.75 9.30 -12.51
CA ASP A 31 -14.30 10.60 -12.07
C ASP A 31 -14.43 10.63 -10.55
N MET A 32 -13.54 11.38 -9.90
CA MET A 32 -13.46 11.52 -8.44
C MET A 32 -13.94 12.88 -7.95
N THR A 33 -14.79 13.56 -8.72
CA THR A 33 -15.22 14.93 -8.41
C THR A 33 -15.92 15.02 -7.04
N ASP A 34 -16.83 14.10 -6.77
CA ASP A 34 -17.65 14.11 -5.55
C ASP A 34 -16.85 13.63 -4.32
N GLU A 35 -16.00 12.63 -4.47
CA GLU A 35 -15.09 12.11 -3.45
C GLU A 35 -14.08 13.18 -3.03
N LYS A 36 -13.52 13.92 -4.01
CA LYS A 36 -12.63 15.07 -3.75
C LYS A 36 -13.36 16.20 -3.03
N ALA A 37 -14.61 16.48 -3.39
CA ALA A 37 -15.42 17.51 -2.73
C ALA A 37 -15.73 17.11 -1.28
N THR A 38 -16.13 15.86 -1.07
CA THR A 38 -16.41 15.27 0.24
C THR A 38 -15.15 15.29 1.12
N PHE A 39 -14.02 14.83 0.59
CA PHE A 39 -12.73 14.86 1.27
C PHE A 39 -12.34 16.28 1.69
N ASN A 40 -12.46 17.27 0.80
CA ASN A 40 -12.14 18.67 1.13
C ASN A 40 -13.08 19.25 2.18
N THR A 41 -14.35 18.86 2.18
CA THR A 41 -15.34 19.26 3.20
C THR A 41 -14.95 18.70 4.56
N LEU A 42 -14.62 17.41 4.65
CA LEU A 42 -14.14 16.77 5.89
C LEU A 42 -12.84 17.41 6.40
N ARG A 43 -11.92 17.76 5.48
CA ARG A 43 -10.67 18.45 5.83
C ARG A 43 -10.93 19.80 6.48
N ARG A 44 -11.85 20.58 5.92
CA ARG A 44 -12.24 21.90 6.46
C ARG A 44 -12.91 21.75 7.81
N PHE A 45 -13.85 20.82 7.94
CA PHE A 45 -14.50 20.52 9.21
C PHE A 45 -13.49 20.15 10.32
N LEU A 46 -12.51 19.30 10.02
CA LEU A 46 -11.42 18.97 10.97
C LEU A 46 -10.60 20.20 11.37
N ALA A 47 -10.29 21.09 10.41
CA ALA A 47 -9.55 22.31 10.68
C ALA A 47 -10.36 23.27 11.57
N ASP A 48 -11.68 23.38 11.33
CA ASP A 48 -12.58 24.22 12.12
C ASP A 48 -12.74 23.68 13.56
N VAL A 49 -12.87 22.37 13.73
CA VAL A 49 -12.90 21.71 15.06
C VAL A 49 -11.57 21.90 15.80
N ALA A 50 -10.43 21.76 15.12
CA ALA A 50 -9.12 22.01 15.71
C ALA A 50 -8.95 23.49 16.12
N GLY A 51 -9.44 24.42 15.29
CA GLY A 51 -9.48 25.86 15.58
C GLY A 51 -10.35 26.18 16.80
N ALA A 52 -11.54 25.59 16.90
CA ALA A 52 -12.44 25.74 18.04
C ALA A 52 -11.85 25.15 19.34
N ALA A 53 -11.18 24.00 19.27
CA ALA A 53 -10.54 23.36 20.41
C ALA A 53 -9.28 24.11 20.92
N THR A 54 -8.71 25.00 20.11
CA THR A 54 -7.51 25.80 20.46
C THR A 54 -7.83 27.25 20.77
N PHE A 55 -9.10 27.64 20.72
CA PHE A 55 -9.51 29.05 20.80
C PHE A 55 -9.52 29.57 22.25
N ARG A 56 -8.76 30.64 22.50
CA ARG A 56 -8.86 31.44 23.75
C ARG A 56 -10.07 32.36 23.66
N ALA A 57 -10.78 32.47 24.77
CA ALA A 57 -12.16 32.97 24.90
C ALA A 57 -12.37 34.48 24.66
N ASP A 58 -11.46 35.20 24.01
CA ASP A 58 -11.43 36.67 23.96
C ASP A 58 -11.87 37.29 22.62
N LYS A 59 -12.29 36.50 21.62
CA LYS A 59 -12.80 37.03 20.33
C LYS A 59 -14.06 36.31 19.83
N LEU A 60 -15.15 37.09 19.71
CA LEU A 60 -16.47 36.80 19.13
C LEU A 60 -17.58 36.30 20.07
N ASP A 61 -18.77 36.84 19.81
CA ASP A 61 -20.04 36.78 20.53
C ASP A 61 -20.65 35.35 20.56
N VAL A 62 -19.97 34.48 21.28
CA VAL A 62 -20.39 33.55 22.34
C VAL A 62 -21.84 33.02 22.32
N LYS A 63 -22.90 33.81 22.14
CA LYS A 63 -24.29 33.35 22.38
C LYS A 63 -24.79 32.24 21.44
N GLN A 64 -24.26 32.12 20.22
CA GLN A 64 -24.70 31.12 19.23
C GLN A 64 -23.90 29.81 19.31
N VAL A 65 -22.64 29.89 19.76
CA VAL A 65 -21.74 28.74 19.97
C VAL A 65 -22.01 28.06 21.32
N LEU A 66 -22.45 28.82 22.33
CA LEU A 66 -22.83 28.31 23.66
C LEU A 66 -24.12 27.46 23.69
N ARG A 67 -24.94 27.45 22.64
CA ARG A 67 -26.22 26.70 22.62
C ARG A 67 -26.09 25.24 22.19
N GLU A 68 -25.09 24.88 21.39
CA GLU A 68 -24.97 23.51 20.83
C GLU A 68 -23.82 22.67 21.43
N ALA A 69 -22.91 23.27 22.19
CA ALA A 69 -21.84 22.56 22.92
C ALA A 69 -22.18 22.38 24.42
N SER A 70 -23.40 21.99 24.76
CA SER A 70 -23.94 21.96 26.13
C SER A 70 -23.35 20.89 27.07
N GLU A 71 -22.07 20.54 26.91
CA GLU A 71 -21.16 20.17 28.01
C GLU A 71 -19.73 20.69 27.69
N PRO A 72 -19.07 21.39 28.64
CA PRO A 72 -17.92 22.25 28.37
C PRO A 72 -16.58 21.49 28.44
N ASP A 73 -16.48 20.35 27.76
CA ASP A 73 -15.21 19.64 27.63
C ASP A 73 -14.71 19.74 26.18
N PRO A 74 -13.66 20.55 25.91
CA PRO A 74 -13.00 20.59 24.60
C PRO A 74 -12.60 19.20 24.09
N ALA A 75 -12.30 18.25 24.98
CA ALA A 75 -12.02 16.87 24.61
C ALA A 75 -13.27 16.16 24.05
N ARG A 76 -14.46 16.45 24.57
CA ARG A 76 -15.74 15.89 24.11
C ARG A 76 -16.14 16.44 22.73
N VAL A 77 -15.92 17.73 22.46
CA VAL A 77 -16.16 18.32 21.13
C VAL A 77 -15.24 17.70 20.08
N ARG A 78 -13.95 17.54 20.40
CA ARG A 78 -12.99 16.84 19.55
C ARG A 78 -13.40 15.39 19.30
N ALA A 79 -13.78 14.66 20.34
CA ALA A 79 -14.19 13.27 20.23
C ALA A 79 -15.45 13.05 19.37
N VAL A 80 -16.38 14.00 19.36
CA VAL A 80 -17.55 13.97 18.45
C VAL A 80 -17.12 14.27 17.01
N GLY A 81 -16.28 15.27 16.80
CA GLY A 81 -15.71 15.59 15.49
C GLY A 81 -14.96 14.39 14.88
N ASP A 82 -14.11 13.73 15.67
CA ASP A 82 -13.35 12.55 15.25
C ASP A 82 -14.27 11.38 14.89
N ARG A 83 -15.38 11.20 15.64
CA ARG A 83 -16.36 10.15 15.35
C ARG A 83 -17.11 10.39 14.05
N ILE A 84 -17.56 11.61 13.80
CA ILE A 84 -18.26 12.00 12.56
C ILE A 84 -17.32 11.82 11.36
N VAL A 85 -16.08 12.29 11.49
CA VAL A 85 -15.04 12.10 10.45
C VAL A 85 -14.75 10.63 10.24
N GLY A 86 -14.68 9.82 11.30
CA GLY A 86 -14.50 8.37 11.19
C GLY A 86 -15.67 7.62 10.54
N VAL A 87 -16.90 8.16 10.60
CA VAL A 87 -18.04 7.63 9.82
C VAL A 87 -17.88 7.98 8.35
N HIS A 88 -17.69 9.26 8.03
CA HIS A 88 -17.59 9.70 6.63
C HIS A 88 -16.33 9.22 5.92
N LEU A 89 -15.22 9.00 6.64
CA LEU A 89 -14.02 8.35 6.07
C LEU A 89 -14.28 6.89 5.74
N ARG A 90 -15.16 6.20 6.48
CA ARG A 90 -15.58 4.84 6.12
C ARG A 90 -16.46 4.84 4.89
N GLU A 91 -17.46 5.72 4.85
CA GLU A 91 -18.31 5.90 3.67
C GLU A 91 -17.49 6.22 2.42
N LEU A 92 -16.49 7.11 2.55
CA LEU A 92 -15.57 7.43 1.48
C LEU A 92 -14.72 6.21 1.07
N ARG A 93 -14.24 5.39 2.01
CA ARG A 93 -13.53 4.13 1.68
C ARG A 93 -14.43 3.14 0.96
N ASP A 94 -15.68 3.01 1.39
CA ASP A 94 -16.65 2.11 0.78
C ASP A 94 -16.97 2.55 -0.65
N SER A 95 -17.16 3.85 -0.89
CA SER A 95 -17.32 4.44 -2.23
C SER A 95 -16.09 4.18 -3.12
N LEU A 96 -14.87 4.36 -2.60
CA LEU A 96 -13.66 4.05 -3.37
C LEU A 96 -13.57 2.56 -3.76
N ALA A 97 -14.09 1.66 -2.91
CA ALA A 97 -14.09 0.23 -3.18
C ALA A 97 -15.07 -0.19 -4.28
N GLU A 98 -16.07 0.63 -4.61
CA GLU A 98 -17.00 0.39 -5.74
C GLU A 98 -16.26 0.34 -7.08
N HIS A 99 -15.14 1.06 -7.21
CA HIS A 99 -14.29 1.06 -8.40
C HIS A 99 -13.24 -0.06 -8.39
N GLY A 100 -13.22 -0.92 -7.37
CA GLY A 100 -12.08 -1.78 -7.07
C GLY A 100 -11.66 -2.71 -8.21
N ASP A 101 -12.61 -3.44 -8.79
CA ASP A 101 -12.31 -4.41 -9.86
C ASP A 101 -11.87 -3.73 -11.16
N GLU A 102 -12.53 -2.61 -11.51
CA GLU A 102 -12.16 -1.81 -12.69
C GLU A 102 -10.78 -1.17 -12.52
N ALA A 103 -10.47 -0.65 -11.33
CA ALA A 103 -9.17 -0.08 -11.02
C ALA A 103 -8.05 -1.12 -11.12
N VAL A 104 -8.31 -2.36 -10.70
CA VAL A 104 -7.37 -3.47 -10.85
C VAL A 104 -7.11 -3.76 -12.34
N ALA A 105 -8.16 -3.86 -13.15
CA ALA A 105 -8.02 -4.11 -14.58
C ALA A 105 -7.24 -3.00 -15.28
N GLU A 106 -7.47 -1.74 -14.91
CA GLU A 106 -6.78 -0.58 -15.45
C GLU A 106 -5.29 -0.53 -15.04
N ILE A 107 -4.97 -0.87 -13.79
CA ILE A 107 -3.58 -1.00 -13.32
C ILE A 107 -2.82 -2.05 -14.15
N ASP A 108 -3.41 -3.23 -14.34
CA ASP A 108 -2.80 -4.31 -15.13
C ASP A 108 -2.59 -3.88 -16.58
N ARG A 109 -3.62 -3.29 -17.20
CA ARG A 109 -3.54 -2.76 -18.57
C ARG A 109 -2.39 -1.75 -18.73
N ARG A 110 -2.24 -0.81 -17.79
CA ARG A 110 -1.15 0.18 -17.82
C ARG A 110 0.22 -0.45 -17.61
N ARG A 111 0.34 -1.42 -16.70
CA ARG A 111 1.59 -2.16 -16.47
C ARG A 111 2.02 -2.93 -17.71
N ASP A 112 1.11 -3.68 -18.31
CA ASP A 112 1.40 -4.45 -19.51
C ASP A 112 1.79 -3.52 -20.67
N ALA A 113 1.08 -2.39 -20.87
CA ALA A 113 1.46 -1.39 -21.88
C ALA A 113 2.85 -0.78 -21.64
N LEU A 114 3.19 -0.46 -20.38
CA LEU A 114 4.51 0.06 -20.03
C LEU A 114 5.62 -0.97 -20.25
N ARG A 115 5.37 -2.24 -19.90
CA ARG A 115 6.31 -3.34 -20.15
C ARG A 115 6.50 -3.55 -21.64
N ASP A 116 5.43 -3.60 -22.42
CA ASP A 116 5.51 -3.84 -23.85
C ASP A 116 6.33 -2.73 -24.51
N ARG A 117 6.06 -1.47 -24.14
CA ARG A 117 6.86 -0.33 -24.61
C ARG A 117 8.31 -0.37 -24.13
N TYR A 118 8.55 -0.82 -22.90
CA TYR A 118 9.89 -1.04 -22.36
C TYR A 118 10.65 -2.09 -23.18
N ASN A 119 10.01 -3.21 -23.52
CA ASN A 119 10.62 -4.29 -24.29
C ASN A 119 10.90 -3.89 -25.75
N GLU A 120 10.06 -3.04 -26.35
CA GLU A 120 10.31 -2.45 -27.67
C GLU A 120 11.53 -1.53 -27.66
N LEU A 121 11.64 -0.66 -26.66
CA LEU A 121 12.69 0.35 -26.59
C LEU A 121 14.03 -0.18 -26.06
N ARG A 122 14.00 -1.21 -25.20
CA ARG A 122 15.21 -1.74 -24.52
C ARG A 122 16.35 -2.08 -25.50
N PRO A 123 16.14 -2.81 -26.60
CA PRO A 123 17.23 -3.13 -27.54
C PRO A 123 17.87 -1.90 -28.17
N VAL A 124 17.09 -0.85 -28.38
CA VAL A 124 17.50 0.39 -29.09
C VAL A 124 18.12 1.40 -28.13
N ALA A 125 17.56 1.57 -26.94
CA ALA A 125 17.85 2.69 -26.06
C ALA A 125 18.59 2.32 -24.76
N ALA A 126 18.57 1.06 -24.32
CA ALA A 126 19.09 0.69 -23.00
C ALA A 126 20.61 0.87 -22.86
N HIS A 127 21.33 0.68 -23.96
CA HIS A 127 22.80 0.76 -24.00
C HIS A 127 23.32 2.18 -24.29
N LEU A 128 22.44 3.11 -24.67
CA LEU A 128 22.83 4.46 -25.04
C LEU A 128 23.19 5.29 -23.81
N SER A 129 24.26 6.06 -23.91
CA SER A 129 24.44 7.27 -23.11
C SER A 129 23.65 8.45 -23.72
N ALA A 130 23.56 9.56 -22.98
CA ALA A 130 22.92 10.76 -23.50
C ALA A 130 23.66 11.33 -24.73
N GLU A 131 25.00 11.23 -24.76
CA GLU A 131 25.81 11.68 -25.89
C GLU A 131 25.64 10.75 -27.11
N ASP A 132 25.58 9.43 -26.88
CA ASP A 132 25.33 8.45 -27.96
C ASP A 132 23.96 8.66 -28.59
N ALA A 133 22.94 8.94 -27.77
CA ALA A 133 21.60 9.23 -28.27
C ALA A 133 21.56 10.49 -29.16
N ILE A 134 22.33 11.53 -28.82
CA ILE A 134 22.47 12.73 -29.67
C ILE A 134 23.22 12.39 -30.96
N GLY A 135 24.35 11.69 -30.86
CA GLY A 135 25.19 11.33 -32.01
C GLY A 135 24.49 10.39 -33.00
N THR A 136 23.56 9.56 -32.54
CA THR A 136 22.79 8.60 -33.36
C THR A 136 21.40 9.09 -33.73
N GLY A 137 20.96 10.25 -33.22
CA GLY A 137 19.63 10.82 -33.50
C GLY A 137 18.47 10.13 -32.78
N LEU A 138 18.74 9.35 -31.72
CA LEU A 138 17.77 8.56 -30.94
C LEU A 138 17.41 9.22 -29.60
N VAL A 139 17.40 10.56 -29.56
CA VAL A 139 17.18 11.33 -28.32
C VAL A 139 15.79 11.08 -27.74
N ASP A 140 14.79 10.92 -28.61
CA ASP A 140 13.40 10.76 -28.19
C ASP A 140 13.16 9.35 -27.60
N GLU A 141 13.66 8.31 -28.25
CA GLU A 141 13.63 6.92 -27.74
C GLU A 141 14.39 6.79 -26.41
N TYR A 142 15.56 7.43 -26.30
CA TYR A 142 16.32 7.46 -25.05
C TYR A 142 15.56 8.14 -23.92
N ARG A 143 14.97 9.33 -24.18
CA ARG A 143 14.17 10.06 -23.19
C ARG A 143 12.95 9.27 -22.75
N GLU A 144 12.23 8.70 -23.71
CA GLU A 144 11.08 7.86 -23.43
C GLU A 144 11.49 6.66 -22.56
N TYR A 145 12.51 5.92 -22.96
CA TYR A 145 13.02 4.75 -22.22
C TYR A 145 13.40 5.10 -20.77
N LYS A 146 14.06 6.23 -20.54
CA LYS A 146 14.38 6.70 -19.18
C LYS A 146 13.13 7.10 -18.38
N SER A 147 12.08 7.59 -19.03
CA SER A 147 10.83 7.98 -18.37
C SER A 147 9.96 6.79 -17.95
N LEU A 148 10.06 5.64 -18.64
CA LEU A 148 9.20 4.47 -18.41
C LEU A 148 9.27 3.95 -16.97
N LEU A 149 10.46 3.95 -16.35
CA LEU A 149 10.62 3.53 -14.95
C LEU A 149 9.88 4.48 -13.98
N GLY A 150 9.84 5.78 -14.30
CA GLY A 150 9.07 6.76 -13.54
C GLY A 150 7.57 6.51 -13.64
N ALA A 151 7.08 6.24 -14.85
CA ALA A 151 5.68 5.89 -15.09
C ALA A 151 5.28 4.57 -14.38
N TRP A 152 6.15 3.55 -14.43
CA TRP A 152 5.95 2.29 -13.71
C TRP A 152 5.82 2.50 -12.20
N LYS A 153 6.73 3.28 -11.61
CA LYS A 153 6.68 3.61 -10.18
C LYS A 153 5.43 4.42 -9.81
N ALA A 154 4.93 5.28 -10.70
CA ALA A 154 3.68 6.00 -10.49
C ALA A 154 2.49 5.03 -10.41
N VAL A 155 2.40 4.06 -11.32
CA VAL A 155 1.36 3.01 -11.28
C VAL A 155 1.49 2.15 -10.02
N GLN A 156 2.71 1.77 -9.62
CA GLN A 156 2.95 1.06 -8.35
C GLN A 156 2.50 1.88 -7.12
N SER A 157 2.78 3.18 -7.10
CA SER A 157 2.35 4.07 -6.01
C SER A 157 0.82 4.20 -5.96
N ALA A 158 0.17 4.28 -7.12
CA ALA A 158 -1.28 4.33 -7.22
C ALA A 158 -1.92 3.04 -6.68
N GLU A 159 -1.45 1.87 -7.14
CA GLU A 159 -1.90 0.57 -6.61
C GLU A 159 -1.70 0.49 -5.09
N ARG A 160 -0.54 0.92 -4.58
CA ARG A 160 -0.26 0.90 -3.15
C ARG A 160 -1.23 1.76 -2.35
N ALA A 161 -1.57 2.95 -2.85
CA ALA A 161 -2.51 3.84 -2.18
C ALA A 161 -3.89 3.18 -2.04
N LEU A 162 -4.35 2.49 -3.10
CA LEU A 162 -5.62 1.77 -3.08
C LEU A 162 -5.59 0.56 -2.12
N LEU A 163 -4.49 -0.21 -2.11
CA LEU A 163 -4.31 -1.34 -1.19
C LEU A 163 -4.32 -0.90 0.28
N ASN A 164 -3.67 0.22 0.61
CA ASN A 164 -3.58 0.70 1.98
C ASN A 164 -4.95 1.03 2.59
N VAL A 165 -5.89 1.50 1.77
CA VAL A 165 -7.27 1.79 2.19
C VAL A 165 -8.26 0.65 1.89
N ARG A 166 -7.79 -0.46 1.32
CA ARG A 166 -8.59 -1.62 0.88
C ARG A 166 -9.64 -1.28 -0.18
N ALA A 167 -9.35 -0.31 -1.04
CA ALA A 167 -10.21 0.04 -2.18
C ALA A 167 -10.12 -0.98 -3.33
N ILE A 168 -9.12 -1.86 -3.32
CA ILE A 168 -8.99 -2.97 -4.26
C ILE A 168 -8.81 -4.30 -3.49
N PRO A 169 -9.14 -5.46 -4.09
CA PRO A 169 -8.98 -6.76 -3.45
C PRO A 169 -7.56 -6.99 -2.91
N SER A 170 -7.46 -7.26 -1.60
CA SER A 170 -6.19 -7.32 -0.90
C SER A 170 -6.11 -8.46 0.13
N GLU A 171 -4.91 -8.97 0.34
CA GLU A 171 -4.54 -9.92 1.39
C GLU A 171 -3.57 -9.30 2.40
N GLY A 172 -3.74 -9.69 3.68
CA GLY A 172 -2.86 -9.25 4.76
C GLY A 172 -1.56 -10.05 4.77
N GLY A 173 -0.41 -9.35 4.86
CA GLY A 173 0.89 -10.00 4.86
C GLY A 173 1.20 -10.75 6.16
N ALA A 174 0.80 -12.00 6.34
CA ALA A 174 1.25 -12.83 7.49
C ALA A 174 2.74 -13.28 7.41
N HIS A 175 3.60 -12.51 6.73
CA HIS A 175 5.03 -12.76 6.60
C HIS A 175 5.82 -11.79 7.50
N ALA A 176 6.87 -12.27 8.17
CA ALA A 176 7.63 -11.51 9.18
C ALA A 176 8.20 -10.15 8.72
N LYS A 177 8.31 -9.89 7.41
CA LYS A 177 8.72 -8.59 6.81
C LYS A 177 7.59 -7.83 6.08
N LEU A 178 6.39 -8.41 6.03
CA LEU A 178 5.21 -7.92 5.27
C LEU A 178 3.99 -7.65 6.18
N SER A 179 4.12 -7.89 7.49
CA SER A 179 3.09 -7.85 8.56
C SER A 179 2.30 -6.56 8.71
N HIS A 180 2.77 -5.47 8.11
CA HIS A 180 2.15 -4.14 8.24
C HIS A 180 1.58 -3.59 6.93
N ARG A 181 1.54 -4.40 5.86
CA ARG A 181 1.13 -3.96 4.53
C ARG A 181 0.03 -4.83 3.95
N GLN A 182 -0.84 -4.19 3.18
CA GLN A 182 -1.81 -4.87 2.32
C GLN A 182 -1.17 -5.12 0.96
N TRP A 183 -1.43 -6.30 0.41
CA TRP A 183 -0.91 -6.75 -0.88
C TRP A 183 -2.06 -7.21 -1.74
N ARG A 184 -1.89 -7.18 -3.06
CA ARG A 184 -2.89 -7.77 -3.95
C ARG A 184 -2.96 -9.29 -3.73
N ILE A 185 -4.15 -9.86 -3.89
CA ILE A 185 -4.36 -11.32 -3.75
C ILE A 185 -3.39 -12.08 -4.66
N GLY A 186 -2.72 -13.11 -4.11
CA GLY A 186 -1.72 -13.93 -4.81
C GLY A 186 -0.30 -13.37 -4.80
N HIS A 187 -0.11 -12.11 -4.39
CA HIS A 187 1.20 -11.50 -4.29
C HIS A 187 2.09 -12.19 -3.24
N LEU A 188 1.55 -12.57 -2.08
CA LEU A 188 2.33 -13.24 -1.03
C LEU A 188 2.80 -14.61 -1.49
N ALA A 189 1.97 -15.35 -2.23
CA ALA A 189 2.35 -16.62 -2.82
C ALA A 189 3.46 -16.44 -3.86
N TRP A 190 3.38 -15.39 -4.68
CA TRP A 190 4.42 -15.04 -5.65
C TRP A 190 5.74 -14.68 -4.95
N ALA A 191 5.68 -13.88 -3.89
CA ALA A 191 6.84 -13.47 -3.12
C ALA A 191 7.53 -14.66 -2.44
N ARG A 192 6.76 -15.60 -1.90
CA ARG A 192 7.28 -16.87 -1.37
C ARG A 192 8.01 -17.69 -2.44
N LYS A 193 7.41 -17.79 -3.62
CA LYS A 193 7.94 -18.59 -4.73
C LYS A 193 9.23 -18.00 -5.32
N THR A 194 9.30 -16.68 -5.43
CA THR A 194 10.41 -15.99 -6.12
C THR A 194 11.46 -15.41 -5.19
N GLY A 195 11.16 -15.25 -3.90
CA GLY A 195 12.00 -14.55 -2.93
C GLY A 195 12.03 -13.02 -3.11
N ARG A 196 11.24 -12.47 -4.03
CA ARG A 196 11.16 -11.02 -4.31
C ARG A 196 9.89 -10.41 -3.70
N ILE A 197 9.94 -9.10 -3.40
CA ILE A 197 8.82 -8.39 -2.74
C ILE A 197 8.01 -7.56 -3.74
N GLU A 198 8.58 -7.11 -4.85
CA GLU A 198 7.87 -6.25 -5.81
C GLU A 198 8.14 -6.73 -7.24
N LEU A 199 7.17 -6.49 -8.12
CA LEU A 199 7.34 -6.71 -9.55
C LEU A 199 8.16 -5.57 -10.15
N ASP A 200 9.13 -5.94 -10.97
CA ASP A 200 9.88 -5.04 -11.83
C ASP A 200 9.17 -4.88 -13.18
N ILE A 201 9.50 -3.81 -13.92
CA ILE A 201 8.92 -3.58 -15.26
C ILE A 201 9.22 -4.71 -16.24
N GLU A 202 10.30 -5.47 -16.01
CA GLU A 202 10.69 -6.61 -16.83
C GLU A 202 9.86 -7.87 -16.54
N ASP A 203 9.11 -7.90 -15.44
CA ASP A 203 8.30 -9.06 -15.07
C ASP A 203 7.06 -9.18 -15.97
N GLY A 204 6.56 -10.42 -16.10
CA GLY A 204 5.31 -10.74 -16.81
C GLY A 204 4.07 -10.05 -16.21
N SER A 205 2.89 -10.32 -16.77
CA SER A 205 1.67 -9.61 -16.35
C SER A 205 1.42 -9.88 -14.87
N GLY A 206 1.25 -8.83 -14.07
CA GLY A 206 1.02 -8.97 -12.63
C GLY A 206 -0.19 -9.87 -12.34
N ARG A 207 -1.24 -9.74 -13.18
CA ARG A 207 -2.41 -10.62 -13.16
C ARG A 207 -2.03 -12.09 -13.28
N GLU A 208 -1.31 -12.45 -14.35
CA GLU A 208 -0.94 -13.84 -14.65
C GLU A 208 0.01 -14.41 -13.58
N LEU A 209 0.98 -13.60 -13.14
CA LEU A 209 1.95 -14.00 -12.12
C LEU A 209 1.30 -14.23 -10.76
N TYR A 210 0.36 -13.37 -10.35
CA TYR A 210 -0.36 -13.52 -9.08
C TYR A 210 -1.41 -14.63 -9.14
N GLU A 211 -2.13 -14.78 -10.25
CA GLU A 211 -3.08 -15.88 -10.45
C GLU A 211 -2.37 -17.24 -10.42
N ALA A 212 -1.28 -17.39 -11.18
CA ALA A 212 -0.49 -18.61 -11.19
C ALA A 212 0.14 -18.92 -9.82
N ALA A 213 0.52 -17.88 -9.07
CA ALA A 213 1.03 -18.06 -7.72
C ALA A 213 -0.07 -18.45 -6.72
N ALA A 214 -1.27 -17.87 -6.84
CA ALA A 214 -2.41 -18.19 -5.98
C ALA A 214 -2.91 -19.63 -6.18
N GLN A 215 -2.81 -20.16 -7.40
CA GLN A 215 -3.18 -21.54 -7.73
C GLN A 215 -2.10 -22.57 -7.36
N SER A 216 -0.87 -22.12 -7.12
CA SER A 216 0.22 -23.00 -6.71
C SER A 216 0.07 -23.31 -5.23
N THR A 217 -0.24 -24.57 -4.87
CA THR A 217 -0.10 -25.04 -3.50
C THR A 217 1.36 -24.79 -3.10
N VAL A 218 1.59 -23.90 -2.14
CA VAL A 218 2.91 -23.80 -1.52
C VAL A 218 3.10 -25.13 -0.82
N THR A 219 3.88 -26.03 -1.42
CA THR A 219 4.35 -27.23 -0.72
C THR A 219 5.19 -26.71 0.42
N GLU A 220 4.60 -26.60 1.62
CA GLU A 220 5.39 -26.45 2.83
C GLU A 220 6.41 -27.58 2.81
N PRO A 221 7.71 -27.31 3.02
CA PRO A 221 8.69 -28.38 3.04
C PRO A 221 8.20 -29.42 4.07
N GLU A 222 7.96 -30.65 3.62
CA GLU A 222 7.68 -31.76 4.52
C GLU A 222 8.84 -31.79 5.52
N VAL A 223 8.57 -31.43 6.77
CA VAL A 223 9.52 -31.65 7.85
C VAL A 223 9.53 -33.15 8.09
N SER A 224 10.28 -33.88 7.27
CA SER A 224 10.55 -35.30 7.47
C SER A 224 11.58 -35.43 8.60
N GLY A 225 11.14 -35.16 9.82
CA GLY A 225 11.87 -35.41 11.05
C GLY A 225 10.90 -36.03 12.03
N GLN A 226 11.15 -37.29 12.43
CA GLN A 226 10.39 -37.93 13.49
C GLN A 226 10.39 -37.04 14.73
N PHE A 227 9.20 -36.67 15.19
CA PHE A 227 9.01 -35.96 16.45
C PHE A 227 9.55 -36.82 17.61
N ASP A 228 10.64 -36.38 18.24
CA ASP A 228 11.14 -36.96 19.49
C ASP A 228 10.61 -36.12 20.68
N PRO A 229 9.67 -36.67 21.47
CA PRO A 229 9.10 -35.97 22.63
C PRO A 229 10.10 -35.77 23.78
N PHE A 230 11.30 -36.36 23.71
CA PHE A 230 12.33 -36.25 24.73
C PHE A 230 13.55 -35.40 24.30
N ASP A 231 13.53 -34.77 23.12
CA ASP A 231 14.57 -33.79 22.75
C ASP A 231 14.53 -32.60 23.72
N THR A 232 15.66 -32.32 24.38
CA THR A 232 15.81 -31.27 25.39
C THR A 232 15.61 -29.85 24.85
N ARG A 233 15.49 -29.71 23.53
CA ARG A 233 15.14 -28.45 22.84
C ARG A 233 13.62 -28.21 22.73
N ASN A 234 12.79 -29.19 23.05
CA ASN A 234 11.34 -29.00 23.13
C ASN A 234 10.97 -28.36 24.49
N THR A 235 10.64 -27.08 24.48
CA THR A 235 10.30 -26.26 25.67
C THR A 235 8.93 -26.55 26.30
N GLY A 236 8.38 -27.75 26.09
CA GLY A 236 7.10 -28.19 26.68
C GLY A 236 5.83 -27.63 26.04
N GLY A 237 5.92 -26.91 24.91
CA GLY A 237 4.78 -26.30 24.22
C GLY A 237 4.21 -27.08 23.01
N GLY A 238 4.74 -28.27 22.70
CA GLY A 238 4.22 -29.12 21.61
C GLY A 238 4.42 -28.61 20.17
N ILE A 239 5.10 -27.48 19.98
CA ILE A 239 5.47 -26.97 18.65
C ILE A 239 7.00 -27.07 18.53
N PRO A 240 7.54 -27.91 17.63
CA PRO A 240 8.98 -27.96 17.40
C PRO A 240 9.47 -26.60 16.91
N GLY A 241 10.52 -26.07 17.55
CA GLY A 241 11.20 -24.87 17.06
C GLY A 241 11.83 -25.11 15.68
N PRO A 242 12.02 -24.05 14.87
CA PRO A 242 12.61 -24.18 13.54
C PRO A 242 14.00 -24.83 13.63
N GLN A 243 14.18 -25.95 12.91
CA GLN A 243 15.49 -26.57 12.74
C GLN A 243 16.40 -25.59 11.98
N ALA A 244 17.42 -25.07 12.64
CA ALA A 244 18.52 -24.43 11.93
C ALA A 244 19.18 -25.49 11.03
N ALA A 245 19.26 -25.20 9.73
CA ALA A 245 19.98 -26.06 8.79
C ALA A 245 21.41 -26.30 9.34
N PRO A 246 21.94 -27.53 9.33
CA PRO A 246 23.30 -27.76 9.76
C PRO A 246 24.23 -26.91 8.91
N GLU A 247 25.11 -26.14 9.55
CA GLU A 247 26.18 -25.42 8.89
C GLU A 247 26.88 -26.41 7.96
N LYS A 248 26.95 -26.09 6.67
CA LYS A 248 27.71 -26.89 5.71
C LYS A 248 29.15 -26.96 6.22
N VAL A 249 29.52 -28.12 6.77
CA VAL A 249 30.90 -28.50 7.01
C VAL A 249 31.57 -28.57 5.63
N VAL A 250 32.35 -27.57 5.28
CA VAL A 250 33.25 -27.62 4.13
C VAL A 250 34.42 -28.52 4.52
N LEU A 251 34.30 -29.82 4.24
CA LEU A 251 35.47 -30.70 4.19
C LEU A 251 36.24 -30.37 2.91
N GLY A 252 37.19 -29.45 3.03
CA GLY A 252 38.23 -29.27 2.04
C GLY A 252 39.24 -30.42 2.15
N HIS A 253 39.27 -31.31 1.16
CA HIS A 253 40.45 -32.13 0.88
C HIS A 253 40.65 -32.31 -0.63
N ASN A 254 41.72 -31.66 -1.10
CA ASN A 254 42.63 -31.96 -2.20
C ASN A 254 42.07 -32.27 -3.59
N LEU A 255 42.31 -31.35 -4.53
CA LEU A 255 43.42 -31.44 -5.49
C LEU A 255 44.05 -30.06 -5.70
#